data_AF-A0A800A732-F1
#
_entry.id   AF-A0A800A732-F1
#
_cell.length_a   1.000
_cell.length_b   1.000
_cell.length_c   1.000
_cell.angle_alpha   90.00
_cell.angle_beta   90.00
_cell.angle_gamma   90.00
#
_symmetry.space_group_name_H-M   'P 1'
#
loop_
_entity.id
_entity.type
_entity.pdbx_description
1 polymer ?
#
loop_
_entity_poly.entity_id
_entity_poly.type
_entity_poly.pdbx_seq_one_letter_code
_entity_poly.pdbx_strand_id
1 'polypeptide(L)'
;TVPVEPADDSEVRVQTSDGQERIYRRTGRVTVEIAGQTVTLTLYSTDQPGYFLPFRDATSGKTTYGAGRYLDIDPNGDGTVTIDFNRAYNPFCAYNEAYSCPLPPIENWLEVSVEAGEKDFPT
;
A
#
# COMPACT_ATOMS: atom_id res chain seq x y z
N THR A 1 10.26 -7.47 10.13
CA THR A 1 10.27 -6.22 10.91
C THR A 1 11.35 -5.32 10.39
N VAL A 2 11.04 -4.04 10.22
CA VAL A 2 11.95 -3.00 9.71
C VAL A 2 11.74 -1.69 10.46
N PRO A 3 12.77 -0.84 10.60
CA PRO A 3 12.61 0.49 11.18
C PRO A 3 11.71 1.37 10.30
N VAL A 4 10.94 2.25 10.91
CA VAL A 4 10.22 3.31 10.21
C VAL A 4 11.09 4.57 10.22
N GLU A 5 11.51 5.00 9.04
CA GLU A 5 12.17 6.29 8.86
C GLU A 5 11.10 7.38 8.76
N PRO A 6 11.22 8.51 9.48
CA PRO A 6 10.28 9.63 9.32
C PRO A 6 10.25 10.13 7.88
N ALA A 7 9.05 10.35 7.35
CA ALA A 7 8.86 11.11 6.12
C ALA A 7 8.75 12.62 6.43
N ASP A 8 8.50 13.43 5.40
CA ASP A 8 8.44 14.90 5.52
C ASP A 8 7.13 15.44 6.09
N ASP A 9 6.20 14.56 6.49
CA ASP A 9 4.84 14.87 6.96
C ASP A 9 4.00 15.70 5.95
N SER A 10 4.41 15.69 4.68
CA SER A 10 3.70 16.40 3.62
C SER A 10 2.37 15.73 3.27
N GLU A 11 1.40 16.55 2.85
CA GLU A 11 0.16 16.06 2.29
C GLU A 11 0.37 15.50 0.88
N VAL A 12 -0.37 14.44 0.57
CA VAL A 12 -0.51 13.88 -0.77
C VAL A 12 -1.99 13.85 -1.15
N ARG A 13 -2.29 14.26 -2.38
CA ARG A 13 -3.60 14.04 -2.99
C ARG A 13 -3.58 12.72 -3.71
N VAL A 14 -4.48 11.83 -3.30
CA VAL A 14 -4.61 10.49 -3.82
C VAL A 14 -5.94 10.39 -4.55
N GLN A 15 -5.87 10.16 -5.86
CA GLN A 15 -7.08 9.91 -6.65
C GLN A 15 -7.76 8.62 -6.19
N THR A 16 -9.08 8.57 -6.28
CA THR A 16 -9.88 7.39 -5.97
C THR A 16 -10.46 6.76 -7.24
N SER A 17 -10.90 5.51 -7.14
CA SER A 17 -11.49 4.74 -8.25
C SER A 17 -12.71 5.39 -8.91
N ASP A 18 -13.45 6.24 -8.20
CA ASP A 18 -14.60 7.01 -8.69
C ASP A 18 -14.23 8.41 -9.21
N GLY A 19 -12.94 8.72 -9.34
CA GLY A 19 -12.43 9.98 -9.89
C GLY A 19 -12.40 11.15 -8.89
N GLN A 20 -12.67 10.90 -7.60
CA GLN A 20 -12.47 11.90 -6.54
C GLN A 20 -11.01 11.92 -6.05
N GLU A 21 -10.73 12.77 -5.06
CA GLU A 21 -9.44 12.85 -4.39
C GLU A 21 -9.60 12.73 -2.88
N ARG A 22 -8.64 12.10 -2.22
CA ARG A 22 -8.48 12.06 -0.76
C ARG A 22 -7.11 12.57 -0.38
N ILE A 23 -7.02 13.25 0.77
CA ILE A 23 -5.76 13.75 1.29
C ILE A 23 -5.24 12.75 2.32
N TYR A 24 -3.96 12.39 2.20
CA TYR A 24 -3.22 11.60 3.18
C TYR A 24 -1.95 12.34 3.57
N ARG A 25 -1.33 11.97 4.69
CA ARG A 25 -0.01 12.48 5.10
C ARG A 25 1.06 11.41 4.98
N ARG A 26 2.21 11.75 4.40
CA ARG A 26 3.40 10.88 4.35
C ARG A 26 4.07 10.87 5.72
N THR A 27 3.85 9.85 6.52
CA THR A 27 4.31 9.84 7.92
C THR A 27 5.54 8.97 8.13
N GLY A 28 5.81 8.00 7.25
CA GLY A 28 6.98 7.16 7.36
C GLY A 28 7.43 6.56 6.04
N ARG A 29 8.64 6.01 6.04
CA ARG A 29 9.20 5.18 4.98
C ARG A 29 9.77 3.91 5.57
N VAL A 30 9.63 2.82 4.84
CA VAL A 30 10.24 1.55 5.16
C VAL A 30 11.00 1.03 3.96
N THR A 31 12.18 0.48 4.21
CA THR A 31 12.98 -0.19 3.18
C THR A 31 12.97 -1.68 3.45
N VAL A 32 12.55 -2.46 2.45
CA VAL A 32 12.39 -3.91 2.53
C VAL A 32 13.05 -4.59 1.34
N GLU A 33 13.42 -5.85 1.50
CA GLU A 33 13.85 -6.71 0.42
C GLU A 33 12.66 -7.53 -0.10
N ILE A 34 12.40 -7.46 -1.40
CA ILE A 34 11.38 -8.28 -2.06
C ILE A 34 12.05 -8.95 -3.25
N ALA A 35 12.00 -10.29 -3.31
CA ALA A 35 12.62 -11.07 -4.39
C ALA A 35 14.09 -10.66 -4.70
N GLY A 36 14.86 -10.27 -3.67
CA GLY A 36 16.25 -9.83 -3.79
C GLY A 36 16.45 -8.40 -4.33
N GLN A 37 15.39 -7.60 -4.39
CA GLN A 37 15.44 -6.18 -4.71
C GLN A 37 15.08 -5.34 -3.47
N THR A 38 15.95 -4.39 -3.16
CA THR A 38 15.69 -3.36 -2.15
C THR A 38 14.65 -2.39 -2.70
N VAL A 39 13.53 -2.24 -2.01
CA VAL A 39 12.50 -1.24 -2.34
C VAL A 39 12.16 -0.41 -1.12
N THR A 40 11.85 0.87 -1.36
CA THR A 40 11.38 1.80 -0.33
C THR A 40 9.91 2.09 -0.56
N LEU A 41 9.12 2.02 0.50
CA LEU A 41 7.68 2.23 0.50
C LEU A 41 7.33 3.37 1.45
N THR A 42 6.49 4.30 1.00
CA THR A 42 5.91 5.35 1.84
C THR A 42 4.69 4.82 2.58
N LEU A 43 4.66 5.11 3.88
CA LEU A 43 3.56 4.86 4.79
C LEU A 43 2.72 6.14 4.96
N TYR A 44 1.40 5.98 4.91
CA TYR A 44 0.46 7.09 5.04
C TYR A 44 -0.34 7.01 6.34
N SER A 45 -0.67 8.17 6.91
CA SER A 45 -1.63 8.26 8.01
C SER A 45 -3.06 8.38 7.50
N THR A 46 -3.99 7.69 8.19
CA THR A 46 -5.45 7.79 8.02
C THR A 46 -6.11 8.58 9.17
N ASP A 47 -5.33 9.31 9.96
CA ASP A 47 -5.74 9.93 11.24
C ASP A 47 -6.28 8.92 12.28
N GLN A 48 -5.95 7.64 12.10
CA GLN A 48 -6.14 6.56 13.06
C GLN A 48 -4.78 5.98 13.48
N PRO A 49 -4.69 5.27 14.61
CA PRO A 49 -3.49 4.52 14.96
C PRO A 49 -3.12 3.53 13.85
N GLY A 50 -1.84 3.45 13.50
CA GLY A 50 -1.36 2.59 12.42
C GLY A 50 -0.91 3.36 11.19
N TYR A 51 -0.55 2.60 10.16
CA TYR A 51 -0.17 3.10 8.85
C TYR A 51 -0.97 2.41 7.76
N PHE A 52 -1.32 3.19 6.75
CA PHE A 52 -1.91 2.72 5.51
C PHE A 52 -0.84 2.64 4.43
N LEU A 53 -0.68 1.47 3.83
CA LEU A 53 0.25 1.21 2.75
C LEU A 53 -0.52 0.72 1.51
N PRO A 54 -0.95 1.64 0.62
CA PRO A 54 -1.40 1.27 -0.70
C PRO A 54 -0.18 1.09 -1.61
N PHE A 55 -0.14 -0.02 -2.33
CA PHE A 55 0.95 -0.33 -3.25
C PHE A 55 0.42 -1.00 -4.52
N ARG A 56 1.19 -0.81 -5.60
CA ARG A 56 1.01 -1.53 -6.86
C ARG A 56 2.31 -2.22 -7.18
N ASP A 57 2.26 -3.43 -7.72
CA ASP A 57 3.46 -4.20 -8.02
C ASP A 57 3.38 -4.89 -9.39
N ALA A 58 4.43 -5.60 -9.79
CA ALA A 58 4.48 -6.22 -11.12
C ALA A 58 3.48 -7.37 -11.34
N THR A 59 2.82 -7.85 -10.28
CA THR A 59 1.70 -8.81 -10.35
C THR A 59 0.35 -8.15 -10.65
N SER A 60 0.21 -6.83 -10.44
CA SER A 60 -1.05 -6.11 -10.59
C SER A 60 -1.56 -6.14 -12.04
N GLY A 61 -2.78 -6.64 -12.23
CA GLY A 61 -3.41 -6.85 -13.54
C GLY A 61 -3.00 -8.14 -14.25
N LYS A 62 -2.25 -9.01 -13.55
CA LYS A 62 -1.86 -10.34 -14.04
C LYS A 62 -2.38 -11.44 -13.13
N THR A 63 -2.02 -11.37 -11.85
CA THR A 63 -2.38 -12.38 -10.82
C THR A 63 -2.97 -11.74 -9.57
N THR A 64 -2.95 -10.41 -9.46
CA THR A 64 -3.53 -9.61 -8.38
C THR A 64 -4.29 -8.42 -8.96
N TYR A 65 -5.14 -7.77 -8.15
CA TYR A 65 -6.06 -6.74 -8.62
C TYR A 65 -5.33 -5.59 -9.33
N GLY A 66 -5.87 -5.15 -10.46
CA GLY A 66 -5.20 -4.25 -11.41
C GLY A 66 -4.78 -2.90 -10.83
N ALA A 67 -5.62 -2.33 -9.96
CA ALA A 67 -5.35 -1.02 -9.34
C ALA A 67 -4.35 -1.10 -8.16
N GLY A 68 -3.98 -2.31 -7.71
CA GLY A 68 -3.09 -2.52 -6.58
C GLY A 68 -3.81 -3.04 -5.33
N ARG A 69 -3.06 -3.16 -4.24
CA ARG A 69 -3.48 -3.77 -2.98
C ARG A 69 -3.09 -2.89 -1.80
N TYR A 70 -3.69 -3.17 -0.65
CA TYR A 70 -3.46 -2.43 0.58
C TYR A 70 -2.85 -3.33 1.66
N LEU A 71 -2.13 -2.69 2.57
CA LEU A 71 -1.72 -3.26 3.84
C LEU A 71 -1.98 -2.23 4.94
N ASP A 72 -2.72 -2.63 5.98
CA ASP A 72 -2.85 -1.85 7.20
C ASP A 72 -1.85 -2.39 8.23
N ILE A 73 -1.05 -1.49 8.80
CA ILE A 73 0.14 -1.84 9.56
C ILE A 73 0.07 -1.21 10.95
N ASP A 74 0.10 -2.05 11.98
CA ASP A 74 0.23 -1.61 13.36
C ASP A 74 1.71 -1.36 13.71
N PRO A 75 2.04 -0.25 14.40
CA PRO A 75 3.39 -0.03 14.93
C PRO A 75 3.70 -1.02 16.06
N ASN A 76 4.94 -1.51 16.10
CA ASN A 76 5.39 -2.40 17.17
C ASN A 76 5.64 -1.67 18.51
N GLY A 77 5.62 -0.33 18.52
CA GLY A 77 5.84 0.52 19.70
C GLY A 77 7.31 0.86 19.99
N ASP A 78 8.25 0.31 19.23
CA ASP A 78 9.71 0.50 19.36
C ASP A 78 10.32 1.26 18.17
N GLY A 79 9.49 1.93 17.36
CA GLY A 79 9.91 2.60 16.13
C GLY A 79 10.03 1.67 14.91
N THR A 80 9.62 0.41 15.04
CA THR A 80 9.59 -0.56 13.93
C THR A 80 8.17 -0.95 13.55
N VAL A 81 8.04 -1.54 12.36
CA VAL A 81 6.81 -2.16 11.86
C VAL A 81 7.10 -3.53 11.26
N THR A 82 6.06 -4.37 11.19
CA THR A 82 6.11 -5.63 10.46
C THR A 82 5.40 -5.47 9.12
N ILE A 83 6.17 -5.51 8.03
CA ILE A 83 5.64 -5.56 6.68
C ILE A 83 5.42 -7.03 6.31
N ASP A 84 4.17 -7.47 6.33
CA ASP A 84 3.76 -8.82 5.95
C ASP A 84 2.84 -8.77 4.72
N PHE A 85 3.43 -8.94 3.54
CA PHE A 85 2.68 -8.95 2.27
C PHE A 85 1.69 -10.12 2.17
N ASN A 86 1.78 -11.16 3.00
CA ASN A 86 0.74 -12.22 3.03
C ASN A 86 -0.61 -11.69 3.51
N ARG A 87 -0.62 -10.54 4.20
CA ARG A 87 -1.82 -9.87 4.67
C ARG A 87 -2.29 -8.76 3.73
N ALA A 88 -1.63 -8.58 2.58
CA ALA A 88 -2.07 -7.62 1.58
C ALA A 88 -3.43 -8.04 1.02
N TYR A 89 -4.36 -7.10 0.91
CA TYR A 89 -5.75 -7.36 0.53
C TYR A 89 -6.20 -6.45 -0.63
N ASN A 90 -7.21 -6.89 -1.36
CA ASN A 90 -7.81 -6.14 -2.44
C ASN A 90 -8.75 -5.06 -1.87
N PRO A 91 -8.70 -3.81 -2.38
CA PRO A 91 -9.69 -2.80 -2.02
C PRO A 91 -11.11 -3.24 -2.36
N PHE A 92 -12.12 -2.74 -1.63
CA PHE A 92 -13.52 -3.10 -1.90
C PHE A 92 -13.98 -2.78 -3.34
N CYS A 93 -13.37 -1.80 -4.01
CA CYS A 93 -13.65 -1.51 -5.41
C CYS A 93 -13.29 -2.66 -6.37
N ALA A 94 -12.44 -3.61 -5.95
CA ALA A 94 -12.19 -4.84 -6.69
C ALA A 94 -13.43 -5.74 -6.81
N TYR A 95 -14.37 -5.61 -5.87
CA TYR A 95 -15.59 -6.42 -5.81
C TYR A 95 -16.84 -5.64 -6.21
N ASN A 96 -16.83 -4.32 -6.06
CA ASN A 96 -17.95 -3.46 -6.41
C ASN A 96 -17.44 -2.05 -6.74
N GLU A 97 -17.57 -1.67 -8.00
CA GLU A 97 -17.11 -0.38 -8.55
C GLU A 97 -17.78 0.84 -7.90
N ALA A 98 -18.89 0.67 -7.17
CA ALA A 98 -19.53 1.75 -6.42
C ALA A 98 -18.70 2.22 -5.20
N TYR A 99 -17.71 1.45 -4.76
CA TYR A 99 -16.81 1.90 -3.70
C TYR A 99 -15.72 2.84 -4.23
N SER A 100 -15.58 3.98 -3.56
CA SER A 100 -14.49 4.93 -3.77
C SER A 100 -13.25 4.47 -2.99
N CYS A 101 -12.24 3.97 -3.68
CA CYS A 101 -11.02 3.41 -3.09
C CYS A 101 -9.77 4.19 -3.54
N PRO A 102 -8.84 4.56 -2.63
CA PRO A 102 -7.60 5.27 -2.97
C PRO A 102 -6.70 4.49 -3.95
N LEU A 103 -6.27 5.11 -5.03
CA LEU A 103 -5.27 4.51 -5.92
C LEU A 103 -3.87 4.63 -5.30
N PRO A 104 -3.04 3.58 -5.32
CA PRO A 104 -1.66 3.67 -4.83
C PRO A 104 -0.90 4.82 -5.48
N PRO A 105 -0.31 5.75 -4.70
CA PRO A 105 0.55 6.79 -5.25
C PRO A 105 1.75 6.21 -5.99
N ILE A 106 2.24 6.93 -7.00
CA ILE A 106 3.32 6.45 -7.89
C ILE A 106 4.61 6.07 -7.14
N GLU A 107 4.86 6.69 -5.99
CA GLU A 107 5.99 6.38 -5.12
C GLU A 107 5.93 4.97 -4.49
N ASN A 108 4.75 4.33 -4.49
CA ASN A 108 4.55 2.95 -4.05
C ASN A 108 4.26 1.99 -5.23
N TRP A 109 4.68 2.34 -6.44
CA TRP A 109 4.62 1.45 -7.59
C TRP A 109 5.94 0.69 -7.71
N LEU A 110 5.88 -0.61 -7.45
CA LEU A 110 7.00 -1.52 -7.44
C LEU A 110 7.17 -2.20 -8.79
N GLU A 111 8.41 -2.26 -9.30
CA GLU A 111 8.75 -3.05 -10.49
C GLU A 111 8.94 -4.54 -10.16
N VAL A 112 9.11 -4.86 -8.88
CA VAL A 112 9.24 -6.24 -8.39
C VAL A 112 7.87 -6.89 -8.22
N SER A 113 7.80 -8.22 -8.37
CA SER A 113 6.59 -9.00 -8.16
C SER A 113 6.43 -9.36 -6.69
N VAL A 114 5.28 -9.04 -6.11
CA VAL A 114 4.91 -9.42 -4.73
C VAL A 114 3.94 -10.60 -4.79
N GLU A 115 4.49 -11.81 -4.80
CA GLU A 115 3.77 -13.09 -4.94
C GLU A 115 3.08 -13.58 -3.64
N ALA A 116 2.69 -12.66 -2.76
CA ALA A 116 2.04 -12.94 -1.47
C ALA A 116 0.79 -12.07 -1.31
N GLY A 117 -0.16 -12.50 -0.48
CA GLY A 117 -1.41 -11.78 -0.22
C GLY A 117 -2.56 -12.22 -1.12
N GLU A 118 -3.64 -11.44 -1.11
CA GLU A 118 -4.84 -11.71 -1.90
C GLU A 118 -4.54 -11.64 -3.40
N LYS A 119 -5.12 -12.61 -4.13
CA LYS A 119 -5.02 -12.74 -5.58
C LYS A 119 -6.29 -12.26 -6.25
N ASP A 120 -6.17 -11.95 -7.53
CA ASP A 120 -7.33 -11.71 -8.38
C ASP A 120 -7.74 -13.05 -9.00
N PHE A 121 -8.92 -13.54 -8.61
CA PHE A 121 -9.49 -14.73 -9.22
C PHE A 121 -10.60 -14.27 -10.16
N PRO A 122 -10.53 -14.58 -11.46
CA PRO A 122 -11.60 -14.23 -12.38
C PRO A 122 -12.91 -14.84 -11.90
N THR A 123 -13.96 -14.02 -11.87
CA THR A 123 -15.36 -14.45 -11.72
C THR A 123 -15.89 -15.13 -12.96
#